data_AF-A0A183GVA5-F1
#
_entry.id   AF-A0A183GVA5-F1
#
_cell.length_a   1.000
_cell.length_b   1.000
_cell.length_c   1.000
_cell.angle_alpha   90.00
_cell.angle_beta   90.00
_cell.angle_gamma   90.00
#
_symmetry.space_group_name_H-M   'P 1'
#
loop_
_entity.id
_entity.type
_entity.pdbx_description
1 polymer ?
#
loop_
_entity_poly.entity_id
_entity_poly.type
_entity_poly.pdbx_seq_one_letter_code
_entity_poly.pdbx_strand_id
1 'polypeptide(L)'
;MANEEVEVFYVDLEKFYKEGHTFHKVIVGKFNAKIGPRRSPDELHIGTHRLEWNEQGEGLSQFIMSTKTIHGNSQFQKPPSLRWTWETENVRLPAHLSGSTVPSCANIRLRDLGYTKAG
;
A
#
# COMPACT_ATOMS: atom_id res chain seq x y z
N MET A 1 -16.42 -7.45 -4.54
CA MET A 1 -16.83 -6.29 -3.73
C MET A 1 -17.39 -5.28 -4.68
N ALA A 2 -18.58 -4.75 -4.38
CA ALA A 2 -19.12 -3.64 -5.15
C ALA A 2 -18.24 -2.41 -4.95
N ASN A 3 -18.17 -1.50 -5.93
CA ASN A 3 -17.33 -0.31 -5.84
C ASN A 3 -17.67 0.53 -4.58
N GLU A 4 -18.95 0.61 -4.24
CA GLU A 4 -19.46 1.31 -3.05
C GLU A 4 -18.92 0.74 -1.73
N GLU A 5 -18.85 -0.59 -1.58
CA GLU A 5 -18.31 -1.23 -0.37
C GLU A 5 -16.83 -0.90 -0.17
N VAL A 6 -16.08 -0.82 -1.27
CA VAL A 6 -14.65 -0.47 -1.25
C VAL A 6 -14.45 1.00 -0.86
N GLU A 7 -15.29 1.89 -1.37
CA GLU A 7 -15.26 3.31 -1.01
C GLU A 7 -15.60 3.52 0.47
N VAL A 8 -16.68 2.88 0.96
CA VAL A 8 -17.06 2.93 2.38
C VAL A 8 -15.92 2.42 3.27
N PHE A 9 -15.27 1.32 2.89
CA PHE A 9 -14.12 0.80 3.63
C PHE A 9 -12.98 1.82 3.78
N TYR A 10 -12.59 2.53 2.72
CA TYR A 10 -11.51 3.52 2.80
C TYR A 10 -11.93 4.77 3.60
N VAL A 11 -13.18 5.20 3.50
CA VAL A 11 -13.72 6.31 4.30
C VAL A 11 -13.68 5.98 5.79
N ASP A 12 -14.16 4.79 6.18
CA ASP A 12 -14.15 4.35 7.58
C ASP A 12 -12.72 4.14 8.09
N LEU A 13 -11.83 3.57 7.27
CA LEU A 13 -10.43 3.39 7.62
C LEU A 13 -9.70 4.73 7.82
N GLU A 14 -10.00 5.74 7.00
CA GLU A 14 -9.43 7.07 7.13
C GLU A 14 -9.89 7.75 8.42
N LYS A 15 -11.19 7.66 8.74
CA LYS A 15 -11.75 8.15 10.00
C LYS A 15 -11.07 7.48 11.19
N PHE A 16 -11.01 6.15 11.19
CA PHE A 16 -10.33 5.37 12.23
C PHE A 16 -8.85 5.75 12.38
N TYR A 17 -8.15 5.95 11.26
CA TYR A 17 -6.75 6.38 11.28
C TYR A 17 -6.58 7.75 11.95
N LYS A 18 -7.52 8.69 11.75
CA LYS A 18 -7.43 10.06 12.29
C LYS A 18 -7.84 10.17 13.77
N GLU A 19 -8.70 9.29 14.27
CA GLU A 19 -9.27 9.39 15.62
C GLU A 19 -8.27 9.13 16.77
N GLY A 20 -7.21 8.34 16.57
CA GLY A 20 -6.26 8.00 17.63
C GLY A 20 -5.19 9.08 17.91
N HIS A 21 -4.78 9.24 19.17
CA HIS A 21 -3.71 10.18 19.59
C HIS A 21 -2.28 9.61 19.52
N THR A 22 -2.07 8.46 18.89
CA THR A 22 -0.74 7.84 18.76
C THR A 22 0.00 8.35 17.52
N PHE A 23 1.26 8.77 17.70
CA PHE A 23 2.10 9.29 16.61
C PHE A 23 2.63 8.21 15.66
N HIS A 24 2.69 6.96 16.10
CA HIS A 24 3.25 5.85 15.33
C HIS A 24 2.16 4.81 15.06
N LYS A 25 1.58 4.90 13.87
CA LYS A 25 0.54 3.98 13.40
C LYS A 25 1.11 3.14 12.25
N VAL A 26 0.65 1.90 12.15
CA VAL A 26 1.00 1.00 11.05
C VAL A 26 -0.27 0.29 10.65
N ILE A 27 -0.61 0.36 9.36
CA ILE A 27 -1.74 -0.38 8.81
C ILE A 27 -1.17 -1.49 7.94
N VAL A 28 -1.61 -2.71 8.24
CA VAL A 28 -1.16 -3.93 7.57
C VAL A 28 -2.40 -4.70 7.13
N GLY A 29 -2.47 -5.03 5.85
CA GLY A 29 -3.63 -5.74 5.31
C GLY A 29 -3.48 -6.09 3.84
N LYS A 30 -4.38 -6.95 3.35
CA LYS A 30 -4.52 -7.27 1.93
C LYS A 30 -5.55 -6.33 1.30
N PHE A 31 -5.08 -5.26 0.69
CA PHE A 31 -5.94 -4.26 0.04
C PHE A 31 -6.42 -4.65 -1.37
N ASN A 32 -5.89 -5.74 -1.95
CA ASN A 32 -6.11 -6.14 -3.35
C ASN A 32 -5.82 -5.05 -4.40
N ALA A 33 -5.19 -3.94 -3.99
CA ALA A 33 -4.80 -2.82 -4.80
C ALA A 33 -3.32 -2.91 -5.20
N LYS A 34 -3.03 -2.55 -6.45
CA LYS A 34 -1.67 -2.37 -6.97
C LYS A 34 -1.48 -0.90 -7.31
N ILE A 35 -0.48 -0.29 -6.67
CA ILE A 35 -0.08 1.08 -6.97
C ILE A 35 1.08 1.06 -7.95
N GLY A 36 0.90 1.80 -9.04
CA GLY A 36 1.93 2.00 -10.04
C GLY A 36 2.61 3.36 -10.01
N PRO A 37 3.40 3.69 -11.06
CA PRO A 37 4.17 4.94 -11.12
C PRO A 37 3.36 6.16 -10.73
N ARG A 38 4.03 7.15 -10.10
CA ARG A 38 3.39 8.38 -9.63
C ARG A 38 2.58 9.02 -10.74
N ARG A 39 1.31 9.29 -10.46
CA ARG A 39 0.45 10.05 -11.39
C ARG A 39 0.60 11.56 -11.20
N SER A 40 1.01 12.00 -10.01
CA SER A 40 1.28 13.40 -9.71
C SER A 40 2.52 13.57 -8.82
N PRO A 41 3.14 14.77 -8.80
CA PRO A 41 4.20 15.09 -7.86
C PRO A 41 3.76 14.97 -6.39
N ASP A 42 2.48 15.16 -6.08
CA ASP A 42 1.94 15.13 -4.70
C ASP A 42 1.93 13.71 -4.08
N GLU A 43 2.05 12.66 -4.89
CA GLU A 43 2.16 11.25 -4.46
C GLU A 43 3.57 10.90 -3.90
N LEU A 44 4.21 11.83 -3.19
CA LEU A 44 5.56 11.67 -2.62
C LEU A 44 5.68 10.51 -1.63
N HIS A 45 4.57 10.16 -0.98
CA HIS A 45 4.56 9.17 0.10
C HIS A 45 4.62 7.71 -0.38
N ILE A 46 4.46 7.49 -1.68
CA ILE A 46 4.64 6.18 -2.29
C ILE A 46 6.04 6.16 -2.94
N GLY A 47 6.82 5.10 -2.70
CA GLY A 47 8.22 4.96 -3.10
C GLY A 47 8.43 4.70 -4.59
N THR A 48 9.68 4.60 -5.03
CA THR A 48 10.04 4.47 -6.46
C THR A 48 9.84 3.06 -7.03
N HIS A 49 9.82 2.03 -6.17
CA HIS A 49 9.75 0.63 -6.58
C HIS A 49 8.30 0.14 -6.66
N ARG A 50 7.60 0.49 -7.74
CA ARG A 50 6.14 0.30 -7.89
C ARG A 50 5.75 -0.76 -8.91
N LEU A 51 4.53 -1.27 -8.83
CA LEU A 51 4.00 -2.27 -9.78
C LEU A 51 3.20 -1.60 -10.89
N GLU A 52 2.51 -2.35 -11.73
CA GLU A 52 1.49 -1.76 -12.62
C GLU A 52 0.23 -1.44 -11.81
N TRP A 53 -0.48 -0.36 -12.18
CA TRP A 53 -1.75 0.02 -11.56
C TRP A 53 -2.83 -1.04 -11.81
N ASN A 54 -3.73 -1.25 -10.84
CA ASN A 54 -5.02 -1.91 -11.07
C ASN A 54 -6.18 -0.99 -10.70
N GLU A 55 -7.42 -1.41 -10.97
CA GLU A 55 -8.65 -0.63 -10.72
C GLU A 55 -8.75 -0.12 -9.27
N GLN A 56 -8.39 -0.96 -8.31
CA GLN A 56 -8.45 -0.63 -6.87
C GLN A 56 -7.27 0.21 -6.38
N GLY A 57 -6.24 0.41 -7.21
CA GLY A 57 -5.05 1.18 -6.86
C GLY A 57 -5.37 2.62 -6.48
N GLU A 58 -6.33 3.24 -7.16
CA GLU A 58 -6.69 4.65 -6.97
C GLU A 58 -7.16 4.94 -5.55
N GLY A 59 -8.10 4.15 -5.02
CA GLY A 59 -8.61 4.32 -3.65
C GLY A 59 -7.51 4.19 -2.60
N LEU A 60 -6.57 3.23 -2.79
CA LEU A 60 -5.42 3.11 -1.91
C LEU A 60 -4.48 4.32 -2.02
N SER A 61 -4.25 4.87 -3.21
CA SER A 61 -3.43 6.07 -3.42
C SER A 61 -4.04 7.29 -2.71
N GLN A 62 -5.34 7.50 -2.88
CA GLN A 62 -6.08 8.60 -2.25
C GLN A 62 -6.05 8.49 -0.72
N PHE A 63 -6.29 7.28 -0.19
CA PHE A 63 -6.16 7.02 1.24
C PHE A 63 -4.76 7.38 1.73
N ILE A 64 -3.72 6.95 1.02
CA ILE A 64 -2.33 7.20 1.39
C ILE A 64 -2.02 8.70 1.40
N MET A 65 -2.48 9.43 0.39
CA MET A 65 -2.31 10.88 0.28
C MET A 65 -3.06 11.63 1.39
N SER A 66 -4.34 11.32 1.61
CA SER A 66 -5.19 12.01 2.59
C SER A 66 -4.65 11.85 4.02
N THR A 67 -4.12 10.66 4.32
CA THR A 67 -3.56 10.32 5.64
C THR A 67 -2.08 10.70 5.77
N LYS A 68 -1.44 11.19 4.69
CA LYS A 68 0.00 11.51 4.60
C LYS A 68 0.89 10.33 5.01
N THR A 69 0.46 9.13 4.65
CA THR A 69 1.08 7.87 5.09
C THR A 69 2.10 7.36 4.09
N ILE A 70 3.09 6.56 4.52
CA ILE A 70 4.12 6.05 3.59
C ILE A 70 3.78 4.61 3.18
N HIS A 71 3.66 4.39 1.87
CA HIS A 71 3.50 3.04 1.32
C HIS A 71 4.81 2.26 1.38
N GLY A 72 5.04 1.57 2.49
CA GLY A 72 6.32 0.93 2.81
C GLY A 72 6.75 -0.11 1.78
N ASN A 73 5.83 -0.89 1.22
CA ASN A 73 6.16 -1.90 0.22
C ASN A 73 6.86 -1.31 -1.02
N SER A 74 6.46 -0.10 -1.44
CA SER A 74 7.06 0.57 -2.60
C SER A 74 8.40 1.26 -2.33
N GLN A 75 8.82 1.36 -1.07
CA GLN A 75 10.10 1.99 -0.72
C GLN A 75 11.28 1.06 -1.01
N PHE A 76 11.08 -0.25 -0.87
CA PHE A 76 12.16 -1.23 -0.98
C PHE A 76 12.20 -1.83 -2.39
N GLN A 77 13.40 -1.89 -2.96
CA GLN A 77 13.63 -2.68 -4.15
C GLN A 77 13.47 -4.16 -3.80
N LYS A 78 12.57 -4.84 -4.49
CA LYS A 78 12.38 -6.28 -4.34
C LYS A 78 12.88 -6.99 -5.59
N PRO A 79 13.55 -8.15 -5.47
CA PRO A 79 13.78 -9.04 -6.61
C PRO A 79 12.45 -9.30 -7.33
N PRO A 80 12.43 -9.44 -8.67
CA PRO A 80 11.20 -9.68 -9.42
C PRO A 80 10.36 -10.82 -8.83
N SER A 81 11.01 -11.91 -8.40
CA SER A 81 10.38 -13.08 -7.77
C SER A 81 9.71 -12.83 -6.41
N LEU A 82 9.99 -11.71 -5.74
CA LEU A 82 9.45 -11.35 -4.42
C LEU A 82 8.56 -10.10 -4.47
N ARG A 83 8.21 -9.64 -5.68
CA ARG A 83 7.48 -8.38 -5.86
C ARG A 83 5.98 -8.52 -5.63
N TRP A 84 5.45 -9.74 -5.60
CA TRP A 84 4.04 -10.05 -5.34
C TRP A 84 3.83 -10.70 -3.99
N THR A 85 2.59 -10.65 -3.51
CA THR A 85 2.20 -11.10 -2.16
C THR A 85 1.22 -12.28 -2.18
N TRP A 86 0.81 -12.74 -3.37
CA TRP A 86 -0.17 -13.82 -3.55
C TRP A 86 0.08 -14.61 -4.85
N GLU A 87 0.00 -15.94 -4.77
CA GLU A 87 -0.14 -16.89 -5.89
C GLU A 87 -1.57 -17.45 -5.86
N THR A 88 -2.19 -17.64 -7.03
CA THR A 88 -3.47 -18.35 -7.17
C THR A 88 -3.23 -19.85 -7.28
N GLU A 89 -4.05 -20.67 -6.63
CA GLU A 89 -4.04 -22.12 -6.82
C GLU A 89 -4.50 -22.49 -8.25
N ASN A 90 -3.72 -23.36 -8.90
CA ASN A 90 -4.02 -24.10 -10.14
C ASN A 90 -3.61 -23.52 -11.51
N VAL A 91 -2.33 -23.16 -11.68
CA VAL A 91 -1.58 -23.58 -12.89
C VAL A 91 -0.17 -23.98 -12.46
N ARG A 92 0.21 -25.23 -12.73
CA ARG A 92 1.55 -25.75 -12.47
C ARG A 92 2.53 -25.04 -13.41
N LEU A 93 3.29 -24.06 -12.90
CA LEU A 93 4.35 -23.39 -13.65
C LEU A 93 5.74 -23.91 -13.23
N PRO A 94 6.75 -23.89 -14.11
CA PRO A 94 8.08 -24.38 -13.81
C PRO A 94 8.74 -23.59 -12.67
N ALA A 95 9.59 -24.25 -11.87
CA ALA A 95 10.14 -23.78 -10.59
C ALA A 95 10.90 -22.43 -10.57
N HIS A 96 11.09 -21.74 -11.70
CA HIS A 96 11.49 -20.33 -11.71
C HIS A 96 10.33 -19.36 -11.38
N LEU A 97 9.10 -19.90 -11.24
CA LEU A 97 7.86 -19.18 -10.96
C LEU A 97 7.11 -19.67 -9.70
N SER A 98 7.73 -20.51 -8.87
CA SER A 98 7.17 -20.89 -7.56
C SER A 98 8.21 -20.66 -6.46
N GLY A 99 8.04 -19.59 -5.69
CA GLY A 99 8.96 -19.16 -4.63
C GLY A 99 8.24 -19.09 -3.29
N SER A 100 8.51 -20.08 -2.43
CA SER A 100 7.91 -20.21 -1.11
C SER A 100 8.31 -19.11 -0.12
N THR A 101 7.41 -18.92 0.84
CA THR A 101 7.60 -18.42 2.22
C THR A 101 7.42 -16.91 2.47
N VAL A 102 6.41 -16.65 3.30
CA VAL A 102 5.97 -15.42 3.98
C VAL A 102 5.35 -14.34 3.07
N PRO A 103 4.02 -14.10 3.13
CA PRO A 103 3.47 -12.93 2.47
C PRO A 103 3.97 -11.71 3.24
N SER A 104 4.85 -10.94 2.62
CA SER A 104 5.08 -9.56 3.00
C SER A 104 3.75 -8.83 2.82
N CYS A 105 2.91 -8.83 3.85
CA CYS A 105 1.79 -7.92 3.97
C CYS A 105 2.27 -6.52 3.56
N ALA A 106 1.46 -5.78 2.81
CA ALA A 106 1.80 -4.40 2.53
C ALA A 106 1.85 -3.66 3.87
N ASN A 107 3.07 -3.47 4.41
CA ASN A 107 3.27 -2.68 5.61
C ASN A 107 3.24 -1.23 5.16
N ILE A 108 2.09 -0.56 5.34
CA ILE A 108 2.02 0.89 5.21
C ILE A 108 2.56 1.41 6.55
N ARG A 109 3.74 2.03 6.52
CA ARG A 109 4.37 2.57 7.73
C ARG A 109 4.03 4.04 7.79
N LEU A 110 3.32 4.46 8.83
CA LEU A 110 2.76 5.81 8.91
C LEU A 110 3.70 6.59 9.82
N ARG A 111 4.49 7.48 9.23
CA ARG A 111 5.22 8.51 9.98
C ARG A 111 4.49 9.82 9.70
N ASP A 112 3.99 10.46 10.74
CA ASP A 112 3.68 11.88 10.65
C ASP A 112 5.00 12.59 10.32
N LEU A 113 5.15 13.08 9.09
CA LEU A 113 6.12 14.12 8.77
C LEU A 113 5.55 15.44 9.29
N GLY A 114 5.40 15.51 10.61
CA GLY A 114 5.22 16.77 11.31
C GLY A 114 6.50 17.56 11.08
N TYR A 115 6.47 18.49 10.14
CA TYR A 115 7.45 19.57 10.10
C TYR A 115 7.37 20.28 11.45
N THR A 116 8.26 19.97 12.38
CA THR A 116 8.57 20.86 13.48
C THR A 116 9.17 22.11 12.84
N LYS A 117 8.36 23.15 12.66
CA LYS A 117 8.89 24.51 12.57
C LYS A 117 9.61 24.75 13.90
N ALA A 118 10.94 24.67 13.87
CA ALA A 118 11.75 25.27 14.91
C ALA A 118 11.50 26.79 14.84
N GLY A 119 11.16 27.37 15.99
CA GLY A 119 10.99 28.81 16.17
C GLY A 119 12.30 29.58 16.07
#